data_AF-A0A933ZRV2-F1
#
_entry.id   AF-A0A933ZRV2-F1
#
_cell.length_a   1.000
_cell.length_b   1.000
_cell.length_c   1.000
_cell.angle_alpha   90.00
_cell.angle_beta   90.00
_cell.angle_gamma   90.00
#
_symmetry.space_group_name_H-M   'P 1'
#
loop_
_entity.id
_entity.type
_entity.pdbx_description
1 polymer ?
#
loop_
_entity_poly.entity_id
_entity_poly.type
_entity_poly.pdbx_seq_one_letter_code
_entity_poly.pdbx_strand_id
1 'polypeptide(L)'
;MPTIRCPSCQVERDIPSERLPPGRLRVRCKQCGAAFEITGAPPPPPVIPPSRTKDDDELAWVESPPPAAAAKAPPPNDSSALASEPSGHGAELERAQRPPPPAAPVTIFSGGSDAPLDLDWGDRPARNELPPAPAYEGPVPPGVPDLQAIAESTAVTSGPLARELPESLEQETTEPTGPQAAMRFGFDDLRVNQAAYPVALLLALIAKWMFLPAILLDYFRTLFHEFGHASVAWLSGRAATPLALLPGFGFASVNPDRSVVVYLCVLFLLGVATWRGIRERSRFLLVVVAMLLFFQTVLTLFVSARRFEELMLLGGAGGELVLGALVAVTFYYRLPDRLRWDFFRYPGLVAAMYAFVASSWFWVEVATGRRSVPWGSCVGGKDDAAGDMNRLHDDHGWSAEGLTALFLGLAIAGAGALVVHYAVFLAKATLKARQCREESTSPTLPSA
;
A
#
# COMPACT_ATOMS: atom_id res chain seq x y z
N MET A 1 13.92 29.52 24.77
CA MET A 1 14.61 28.28 24.34
C MET A 1 15.84 28.13 25.21
N PRO A 2 16.05 26.99 25.88
CA PRO A 2 17.29 26.78 26.62
C PRO A 2 18.48 26.71 25.65
N THR A 3 19.47 27.58 25.87
CA THR A 3 20.75 27.55 25.15
C THR A 3 21.72 26.67 25.94
N ILE A 4 22.29 25.65 25.29
CA ILE A 4 23.28 24.77 25.90
C ILE A 4 24.66 25.16 25.39
N ARG A 5 25.59 25.42 26.34
CA ARG A 5 26.98 25.78 26.06
C ARG A 5 27.89 24.60 26.36
N CYS A 6 28.72 24.20 25.40
CA CYS A 6 29.70 23.14 25.61
C CYS A 6 30.78 23.62 26.60
N PRO A 7 31.06 22.88 27.70
CA PRO A 7 32.07 23.30 28.68
C PRO A 7 33.49 23.31 28.10
N SER A 8 33.78 22.47 27.11
CA SER A 8 35.13 22.34 26.54
C SER A 8 35.44 23.37 25.45
N CYS A 9 34.55 23.60 24.49
CA CYS A 9 34.81 24.51 23.35
C CYS A 9 33.96 25.77 23.34
N GLN A 10 33.08 25.98 24.33
CA GLN A 10 32.24 27.16 24.50
C GLN A 10 31.25 27.44 23.36
N VAL A 11 31.05 26.50 22.41
CA VAL A 11 30.00 26.60 21.39
C VAL A 11 28.62 26.52 22.03
N GLU A 12 27.74 27.46 21.66
CA GLU A 12 26.34 27.52 22.07
C GLU A 12 25.41 26.97 20.99
N ARG A 13 24.35 26.28 21.42
CA ARG A 13 23.29 25.75 20.56
C ARG A 13 21.93 25.91 21.26
N ASP A 14 20.94 26.41 20.54
CA ASP A 14 19.56 26.47 21.02
C ASP A 14 18.87 25.14 20.79
N ILE A 15 18.29 24.57 21.84
CA ILE A 15 17.54 23.31 21.77
C ILE A 15 16.11 23.59 22.20
N PRO A 16 15.10 23.22 21.37
CA PRO A 16 13.70 23.30 21.79
C PRO A 16 13.50 22.46 23.04
N SER A 17 12.91 23.04 24.09
CA SER A 17 12.67 22.35 25.38
C SER A 17 11.81 21.09 25.22
N GLU A 18 10.96 21.05 24.20
CA GLU A 18 10.10 19.91 23.83
C GLU A 18 10.89 18.66 23.41
N ARG A 19 12.16 18.82 23.01
CA ARG A 19 13.02 17.71 22.56
C ARG A 19 13.95 17.16 23.64
N LEU A 20 13.96 17.75 24.83
CA LEU A 20 14.79 17.28 25.94
C LEU A 20 13.95 16.35 26.83
N PRO A 21 14.28 15.05 26.90
CA PRO A 21 13.64 14.16 27.86
C PRO A 21 13.86 14.67 29.30
N PRO A 22 12.90 14.45 30.22
CA PRO A 22 13.13 14.77 31.62
C PRO A 22 14.25 13.91 32.19
N GLY A 23 15.10 14.50 33.05
CA GLY A 23 16.19 13.78 33.74
C GLY A 23 17.59 14.17 33.28
N ARG A 24 18.60 13.40 33.71
CA ARG A 24 20.00 13.60 33.33
C ARG A 24 20.27 12.98 31.96
N LEU A 25 20.77 13.79 31.03
CA LEU A 25 21.10 13.38 29.68
C LEU A 25 22.60 13.56 29.48
N ARG A 26 23.25 12.52 28.96
CA ARG A 26 24.64 12.61 28.53
C ARG A 26 24.68 13.02 27.07
N VAL A 27 25.21 14.21 26.79
CA VAL A 27 25.32 14.76 25.44
C VAL A 27 26.78 14.82 24.99
N ARG A 28 27.03 14.66 23.68
CA ARG A 28 28.35 14.78 23.08
C ARG A 28 28.42 16.01 22.18
N CYS A 29 29.39 16.89 22.42
CA CYS A 29 29.62 18.05 21.57
C CYS A 29 30.16 17.62 20.20
N LYS A 30 29.50 18.01 19.11
CA LYS A 30 29.99 17.74 17.76
C LYS A 30 31.29 18.49 17.41
N GLN A 31 31.51 19.68 17.96
CA GLN A 31 32.69 20.49 17.61
C GLN A 31 33.99 19.93 18.18
N CYS A 32 33.98 19.44 19.43
CA CYS A 32 35.20 19.01 20.13
C CYS A 32 35.13 17.56 20.66
N GLY A 33 34.03 16.84 20.45
CA GLY A 33 33.85 15.45 20.89
C GLY A 33 33.63 15.26 22.40
N ALA A 34 33.67 16.32 23.22
CA ALA A 34 33.53 16.22 24.66
C ALA A 34 32.12 15.75 25.06
N ALA A 35 32.03 14.75 25.93
CA ALA A 35 30.78 14.30 26.52
C ALA A 35 30.54 15.01 27.87
N PHE A 36 29.34 15.56 28.08
CA PHE A 36 28.95 16.23 29.32
C PHE A 36 27.48 15.96 29.65
N GLU A 37 27.09 16.13 30.91
CA GLU A 37 25.71 15.93 31.36
C GLU A 37 24.94 17.24 31.35
N ILE A 38 23.69 17.19 30.90
CA ILE A 38 22.70 18.25 31.02
C ILE A 38 21.49 17.69 31.79
N THR A 39 20.78 18.55 32.50
CA THR A 39 19.52 18.16 33.18
C THR A 39 18.36 18.75 32.38
N GLY A 40 17.54 17.88 31.80
CA GLY A 40 16.28 18.28 31.17
C GLY A 40 15.32 18.85 32.21
N ALA A 41 14.50 19.83 31.82
CA ALA A 41 13.48 20.37 32.71
C ALA A 41 12.54 19.24 33.17
N PRO A 42 12.08 19.23 34.44
CA PRO A 42 11.03 18.33 34.86
C PRO A 42 9.79 18.56 33.96
N PRO A 43 9.01 17.51 33.67
CA PRO A 43 7.80 17.68 32.89
C PRO A 43 6.89 18.69 33.60
N PRO A 44 6.16 19.55 32.86
CA PRO A 44 5.18 20.43 33.50
C PRO A 44 4.23 19.55 34.33
N PRO A 45 3.81 20.03 35.52
CA PRO A 45 2.84 19.28 36.32
C PRO A 45 1.62 18.98 35.46
N PRO A 46 1.02 17.78 35.58
CA PRO A 46 -0.16 17.43 34.83
C PRO A 46 -1.20 18.53 35.04
N VAL A 47 -1.68 19.13 33.95
CA VAL A 47 -2.82 20.05 34.00
C VAL A 47 -4.00 19.19 34.42
N ILE A 48 -4.30 19.18 35.72
CA ILE A 48 -5.52 18.59 36.23
C ILE A 48 -6.63 19.49 35.67
N PRO A 49 -7.47 19.02 34.73
CA PRO A 49 -8.61 19.81 34.30
C PRO A 49 -9.42 20.13 35.56
N PRO A 50 -9.98 21.36 35.68
CA PRO A 50 -10.77 21.73 36.84
C PRO A 50 -11.80 20.62 37.07
N SER A 51 -11.82 20.09 38.29
CA SER A 51 -12.77 19.06 38.68
C SER A 51 -14.15 19.56 38.31
N ARG A 52 -14.78 18.90 37.34
CA ARG A 52 -16.14 19.18 36.90
C ARG A 52 -17.01 19.17 38.15
N THR A 53 -17.48 20.34 38.56
CA THR A 53 -18.36 20.44 39.72
C THR A 53 -19.66 19.75 39.37
N LYS A 54 -20.25 19.06 40.34
CA LYS A 54 -21.49 18.28 40.17
C LYS A 54 -22.68 19.14 39.66
N ASP A 55 -22.53 20.46 39.69
CA ASP A 55 -23.51 21.44 39.23
C ASP A 55 -23.45 21.71 37.71
N ASP A 56 -22.38 21.29 37.02
CA ASP A 56 -22.22 21.51 35.57
C ASP A 56 -23.05 20.50 34.73
N ASP A 57 -23.54 19.43 35.33
CA ASP A 57 -24.38 18.42 34.67
C ASP A 57 -25.90 18.73 34.76
N GLU A 58 -26.32 19.77 35.51
CA GLU A 58 -27.75 20.12 35.67
C GLU A 58 -28.24 21.21 34.69
N LEU A 59 -27.34 21.84 33.91
CA LEU A 59 -27.70 22.94 32.99
C LEU A 59 -27.55 22.62 31.50
N ALA A 60 -27.30 21.36 31.13
CA ALA A 60 -27.01 20.98 29.75
C ALA A 60 -28.02 19.99 29.14
N TRP A 61 -29.31 20.06 29.50
CA TRP A 61 -30.41 19.44 28.72
C TRP A 61 -31.70 20.28 28.83
N VAL A 62 -31.72 21.44 28.17
CA VAL A 62 -32.99 22.05 27.76
C VAL A 62 -33.29 21.51 26.37
N GLU A 63 -34.08 20.45 26.32
CA GLU A 63 -34.64 19.93 25.07
C GLU A 63 -35.51 21.01 24.41
N SER A 64 -35.25 21.27 23.13
CA SER A 64 -36.16 22.07 22.31
C SER A 64 -37.48 21.30 22.14
N PRO A 65 -38.65 21.96 22.25
CA PRO A 65 -39.93 21.28 22.11
C PRO A 65 -40.08 20.69 20.70
N PRO A 66 -40.60 19.45 20.55
CA PRO A 66 -40.82 18.84 19.25
C PRO A 66 -41.95 19.57 18.49
N PRO A 67 -41.89 19.62 17.15
CA PRO A 67 -42.97 20.17 16.34
C PRO A 67 -44.22 19.28 16.45
N ALA A 68 -45.37 19.92 16.59
CA ALA A 68 -46.68 19.29 16.73
C ALA A 68 -46.97 18.30 15.58
N ALA A 69 -47.00 17.01 15.91
CA ALA A 69 -47.46 15.95 15.03
C ALA A 69 -48.93 15.63 15.32
N ALA A 70 -49.71 15.57 14.24
CA ALA A 70 -51.14 15.33 14.23
C ALA A 70 -51.54 13.99 14.87
N ALA A 71 -52.61 14.04 15.66
CA ALA A 71 -53.23 12.91 16.34
C ALA A 71 -53.69 11.80 15.38
N LYS A 72 -53.29 10.56 15.68
CA LYS A 72 -53.99 9.35 15.25
C LYS A 72 -54.35 8.52 16.49
N ALA A 73 -55.61 8.09 16.53
CA ALA A 73 -56.25 7.36 17.61
C ALA A 73 -55.64 5.96 17.87
N PRO A 74 -55.74 5.43 19.10
CA PRO A 74 -55.26 4.09 19.44
C PRO A 74 -56.30 2.99 19.08
N PRO A 75 -55.86 1.79 18.66
CA PRO A 75 -56.70 0.61 18.66
C PRO A 75 -56.71 -0.10 20.04
N PRO A 76 -57.69 -0.98 20.29
CA PRO A 76 -58.03 -1.44 21.63
C PRO A 76 -57.17 -2.60 22.13
N ASN A 77 -57.09 -2.67 23.46
CA ASN A 77 -56.66 -3.81 24.26
C ASN A 77 -57.37 -5.10 23.84
N ASP A 78 -56.60 -6.17 23.65
CA ASP A 78 -57.10 -7.52 23.92
C ASP A 78 -56.13 -8.25 24.85
N SER A 79 -56.66 -8.50 26.03
CA SER A 79 -56.18 -9.40 27.06
C SER A 79 -56.57 -10.83 26.73
N SER A 80 -55.60 -11.74 26.72
CA SER A 80 -55.89 -13.15 26.98
C SER A 80 -54.68 -13.81 27.64
N ALA A 81 -54.90 -14.13 28.91
CA ALA A 81 -54.08 -14.96 29.76
C ALA A 81 -54.01 -16.40 29.24
N LEU A 82 -52.89 -17.08 29.52
CA LEU A 82 -52.87 -18.51 29.81
C LEU A 82 -51.64 -18.83 30.68
N ALA A 83 -51.94 -19.50 31.79
CA ALA A 83 -51.03 -19.92 32.84
C ALA A 83 -50.48 -21.34 32.60
N SER A 84 -49.66 -21.81 33.54
CA SER A 84 -49.03 -23.15 33.74
C SER A 84 -47.66 -23.32 33.07
N GLU A 85 -46.61 -23.90 33.68
CA GLU A 85 -46.31 -24.42 35.02
C GLU A 85 -44.76 -24.57 35.13
N PRO A 86 -44.19 -24.85 36.32
CA PRO A 86 -42.75 -24.74 36.57
C PRO A 86 -42.01 -26.06 36.35
N SER A 87 -40.83 -26.01 35.74
CA SER A 87 -39.87 -27.13 35.75
C SER A 87 -38.49 -26.59 36.13
N GLY A 88 -38.10 -26.88 37.37
CA GLY A 88 -36.82 -26.48 37.92
C GLY A 88 -35.67 -27.20 37.24
N HIS A 89 -34.59 -26.46 36.99
CA HIS A 89 -33.21 -26.94 36.81
C HIS A 89 -32.31 -25.86 37.44
N GLY A 90 -32.26 -25.85 38.78
CA GLY A 90 -31.27 -25.10 39.54
C GLY A 90 -30.29 -26.08 40.14
N ALA A 91 -29.07 -26.13 39.61
CA ALA A 91 -27.81 -26.46 40.29
C ALA A 91 -26.72 -26.95 39.31
N GLU A 92 -26.33 -26.18 38.29
CA GLU A 92 -25.06 -26.47 37.60
C GLU A 92 -24.44 -25.27 36.84
N LEU A 93 -24.39 -24.09 37.46
CA LEU A 93 -23.73 -22.93 36.84
C LEU A 93 -23.05 -21.98 37.83
N GLU A 94 -22.52 -22.53 38.92
CA GLU A 94 -21.79 -21.74 39.95
C GLU A 94 -20.41 -22.34 40.27
N ARG A 95 -19.70 -22.87 39.26
CA ARG A 95 -18.34 -23.42 39.41
C ARG A 95 -17.27 -22.86 38.48
N ALA A 96 -17.56 -21.79 37.73
CA ALA A 96 -16.62 -21.25 36.74
C ALA A 96 -16.09 -19.83 37.06
N GLN A 97 -16.06 -19.42 38.33
CA GLN A 97 -15.36 -18.19 38.75
C GLN A 97 -14.56 -18.43 40.02
N ARG A 98 -13.38 -19.05 39.87
CA ARG A 98 -12.28 -18.85 40.82
C ARG A 98 -11.16 -18.13 40.08
N PRO A 99 -10.63 -17.00 40.60
CA PRO A 99 -9.42 -16.41 40.05
C PRO A 99 -8.25 -17.39 40.23
N PRO A 100 -7.32 -17.47 39.26
CA PRO A 100 -6.12 -18.28 39.40
C PRO A 100 -5.28 -17.81 40.60
N PRO A 101 -4.54 -18.71 41.27
CA PRO A 101 -3.65 -18.32 42.36
C PRO A 101 -2.56 -17.36 41.86
N PRO A 102 -2.07 -16.45 42.72
CA PRO A 102 -1.01 -15.52 42.36
C PRO A 102 0.24 -16.29 41.93
N ALA A 103 0.75 -15.97 40.74
CA ALA A 103 2.01 -16.51 40.26
C ALA A 103 3.14 -16.12 41.22
N ALA A 104 4.03 -17.07 41.49
CA ALA A 104 5.23 -16.85 42.29
C ALA A 104 6.07 -15.70 41.71
N PRO A 105 6.77 -14.91 42.55
CA PRO A 105 7.58 -13.80 42.07
C PRO A 105 8.71 -14.34 41.18
N VAL A 106 8.63 -14.04 39.89
CA VAL A 106 9.74 -14.18 38.96
C VAL A 106 10.70 -13.04 39.28
N THR A 107 11.86 -13.38 39.82
CA THR A 107 13.00 -12.47 39.98
C THR A 107 13.49 -12.10 38.57
N ILE A 108 13.01 -10.96 38.05
CA ILE A 108 13.55 -10.34 36.86
C ILE A 108 14.88 -9.72 37.26
N PHE A 109 15.97 -10.22 36.70
CA PHE A 109 17.28 -9.56 36.74
C PHE A 109 17.15 -8.24 35.97
N SER A 110 17.04 -7.13 36.68
CA SER A 110 17.18 -5.78 36.13
C SER A 110 18.65 -5.55 35.75
N GLY A 111 19.05 -6.05 34.58
CA GLY A 111 20.24 -5.60 33.88
C GLY A 111 19.97 -4.24 33.26
N GLY A 112 20.20 -3.16 34.01
CA GLY A 112 20.17 -1.79 33.49
C GLY A 112 21.24 -1.65 32.40
N SER A 113 20.81 -1.53 31.15
CA SER A 113 21.71 -1.13 30.07
C SER A 113 21.87 0.39 30.12
N ASP A 114 22.98 0.85 30.69
CA ASP A 114 23.50 2.22 30.59
C ASP A 114 23.98 2.52 29.14
N ALA A 115 23.13 2.28 28.15
CA ALA A 115 23.41 2.62 26.77
C ALA A 115 23.24 4.14 26.60
N PRO A 116 24.28 4.91 26.25
CA PRO A 116 24.15 6.34 26.04
C PRO A 116 23.19 6.60 24.88
N LEU A 117 22.20 7.45 25.12
CA LEU A 117 21.30 7.96 24.09
C LEU A 117 22.12 8.83 23.12
N ASP A 118 22.56 8.24 22.01
CA ASP A 118 23.36 8.94 20.98
C ASP A 118 22.42 9.75 20.09
N LEU A 119 22.07 10.97 20.54
CA LEU A 119 21.29 11.91 19.74
C LEU A 119 22.14 12.36 18.55
N ASP A 120 21.83 11.90 17.34
CA ASP A 120 22.52 12.36 16.13
C ASP A 120 22.04 13.78 15.74
N TRP A 121 22.83 14.77 16.16
CA TRP A 121 22.71 16.20 15.87
C TRP A 121 22.94 16.57 14.38
N GLY A 122 22.01 16.32 13.46
CA GLY A 122 22.18 16.67 12.04
C GLY A 122 21.72 18.09 11.66
N ASP A 123 22.64 19.00 11.33
CA ASP A 123 22.37 20.12 10.42
C ASP A 123 22.69 19.68 8.98
N ARG A 124 21.74 19.87 8.06
CA ARG A 124 22.03 19.81 6.61
C ARG A 124 23.00 20.95 6.28
N PRO A 125 24.15 20.70 5.61
CA PRO A 125 24.97 21.80 5.11
C PRO A 125 24.17 22.60 4.06
N ALA A 126 24.29 23.92 4.13
CA ALA A 126 23.86 24.81 3.07
C ALA A 126 24.46 24.34 1.75
N ARG A 127 23.66 24.39 0.68
CA ARG A 127 24.03 23.99 -0.67
C ARG A 127 25.36 24.64 -1.06
N ASN A 128 26.33 23.81 -1.42
CA ASN A 128 27.43 24.24 -2.28
C ASN A 128 26.81 24.62 -3.63
N GLU A 129 26.80 25.92 -3.94
CA GLU A 129 26.62 26.39 -5.31
C GLU A 129 27.79 25.85 -6.13
N LEU A 130 27.49 24.99 -7.11
CA LEU A 130 28.47 24.65 -8.14
C LEU A 130 28.81 25.92 -8.92
N PRO A 131 30.09 26.22 -9.16
CA PRO A 131 30.45 27.29 -10.08
C PRO A 131 29.91 26.97 -11.48
N PRO A 132 29.50 27.99 -12.26
CA PRO A 132 29.02 27.79 -13.61
C PRO A 132 30.12 27.14 -14.46
N ALA A 133 29.72 26.16 -15.28
CA ALA A 133 30.62 25.55 -16.24
C ALA A 133 31.17 26.62 -17.20
N PRO A 134 32.48 26.62 -17.50
CA PRO A 134 33.04 27.57 -18.46
C PRO A 134 32.38 27.37 -19.83
N ALA A 135 32.00 28.47 -20.46
CA ALA A 135 31.53 28.47 -21.83
C ALA A 135 32.63 27.86 -22.73
N TYR A 136 32.29 26.79 -23.44
CA TYR A 136 33.18 26.16 -24.40
C TYR A 136 33.19 26.99 -25.69
N GLU A 137 34.18 27.86 -25.85
CA GLU A 137 34.46 28.62 -27.09
C GLU A 137 35.45 27.86 -27.99
N GLY A 138 35.17 26.58 -28.26
CA GLY A 138 35.95 25.79 -29.20
C GLY A 138 35.56 26.07 -30.65
N PRO A 139 36.51 26.12 -31.60
CA PRO A 139 36.20 26.25 -33.03
C PRO A 139 35.40 25.03 -33.51
N VAL A 140 34.29 25.30 -34.21
CA VAL A 140 33.44 24.28 -34.83
C VAL A 140 34.28 23.47 -35.83
N PRO A 141 34.30 22.13 -35.74
CA PRO A 141 35.08 21.31 -36.66
C PRO A 141 34.56 21.48 -38.10
N PRO A 142 35.45 21.67 -39.09
CA PRO A 142 35.06 21.78 -40.49
C PRO A 142 34.48 20.44 -40.96
N GLY A 143 33.26 20.46 -41.51
CA GLY A 143 32.60 19.27 -42.07
C GLY A 143 31.20 18.97 -41.54
N VAL A 144 30.60 19.85 -40.72
CA VAL A 144 29.16 19.75 -40.41
C VAL A 144 28.38 20.32 -41.61
N PRO A 145 27.57 19.52 -42.32
CA PRO A 145 26.78 20.01 -43.44
C PRO A 145 25.75 21.03 -42.95
N ASP A 146 25.59 22.09 -43.74
CA ASP A 146 24.72 23.23 -43.46
C ASP A 146 23.26 22.77 -43.24
N LEU A 147 22.77 22.93 -42.01
CA LEU A 147 21.41 22.56 -41.63
C LEU A 147 20.34 23.41 -42.35
N GLN A 148 20.71 24.56 -42.93
CA GLN A 148 19.78 25.33 -43.77
C GLN A 148 19.54 24.66 -45.14
N ALA A 149 20.50 23.92 -45.69
CA ALA A 149 20.32 23.20 -46.96
C ALA A 149 19.39 21.98 -46.86
N ILE A 150 19.15 21.45 -45.66
CA ILE A 150 18.22 20.33 -45.42
C ILE A 150 16.78 20.84 -45.28
N ALA A 151 16.57 22.10 -44.87
CA ALA A 151 15.25 22.68 -44.71
C ALA A 151 14.60 23.08 -46.05
N GLU A 152 15.38 23.36 -47.10
CA GLU A 152 14.84 23.84 -48.38
C GLU A 152 14.46 22.73 -49.38
N SER A 153 14.86 21.46 -49.16
CA SER A 153 14.50 20.36 -50.08
C SER A 153 13.17 19.66 -49.76
N THR A 154 12.46 20.07 -48.70
CA THR A 154 11.15 19.49 -48.32
C THR A 154 9.93 20.23 -48.87
N ALA A 155 10.13 21.28 -49.69
CA ALA A 155 9.06 22.12 -50.21
C ALA A 155 8.70 21.82 -51.69
N VAL A 156 8.47 20.56 -52.07
CA VAL A 156 7.83 20.25 -53.36
C VAL A 156 6.89 19.04 -53.21
N THR A 157 5.69 19.18 -53.80
CA THR A 157 4.62 18.19 -54.04
C THR A 157 3.45 18.13 -53.05
N SER A 158 2.68 19.22 -52.96
CA SER A 158 1.27 19.20 -52.58
C SER A 158 0.39 18.81 -53.79
N GLY A 159 0.24 17.50 -54.03
CA GLY A 159 -0.77 16.95 -54.95
C GLY A 159 -1.80 16.10 -54.18
N PRO A 160 -3.08 16.06 -54.59
CA PRO A 160 -4.10 15.25 -53.93
C PRO A 160 -3.96 13.79 -54.38
N LEU A 161 -2.94 13.12 -53.88
CA LEU A 161 -2.84 11.66 -53.95
C LEU A 161 -3.64 11.09 -52.77
N ALA A 162 -4.90 10.75 -53.06
CA ALA A 162 -5.57 9.65 -52.40
C ALA A 162 -4.69 8.40 -52.58
N ARG A 163 -3.72 8.26 -51.69
CA ARG A 163 -2.85 7.09 -51.61
C ARG A 163 -3.72 6.01 -51.02
N GLU A 164 -4.36 5.24 -51.89
CA GLU A 164 -4.84 3.90 -51.58
C GLU A 164 -3.69 3.18 -50.88
N LEU A 165 -3.77 3.11 -49.55
CA LEU A 165 -2.88 2.23 -48.81
C LEU A 165 -3.22 0.83 -49.33
N PRO A 166 -2.24 0.08 -49.85
CA PRO A 166 -2.51 -1.27 -50.28
C PRO A 166 -3.09 -2.04 -49.09
N GLU A 167 -4.32 -2.50 -49.27
CA GLU A 167 -5.08 -3.35 -48.35
C GLU A 167 -4.34 -4.66 -48.06
N SER A 168 -3.28 -4.97 -48.82
CA SER A 168 -2.36 -6.09 -48.62
C SER A 168 -1.31 -5.88 -47.52
N LEU A 169 -1.45 -4.86 -46.66
CA LEU A 169 -0.81 -4.82 -45.35
C LEU A 169 -1.81 -5.20 -44.23
N GLU A 170 -2.85 -5.96 -44.57
CA GLU A 170 -3.35 -6.96 -43.62
C GLU A 170 -2.15 -7.75 -43.15
N GLN A 171 -1.75 -7.46 -41.92
CA GLN A 171 -0.73 -8.17 -41.20
C GLN A 171 -1.09 -9.64 -41.28
N GLU A 172 -0.42 -10.34 -42.17
CA GLU A 172 -0.17 -11.75 -42.04
C GLU A 172 0.56 -11.88 -40.70
N THR A 173 -0.22 -11.99 -39.63
CA THR A 173 0.17 -12.65 -38.40
C THR A 173 0.52 -14.05 -38.82
N THR A 174 1.72 -14.17 -39.38
CA THR A 174 2.43 -15.42 -39.57
C THR A 174 2.52 -15.98 -38.16
N GLU A 175 1.54 -16.82 -37.82
CA GLU A 175 1.64 -17.69 -36.68
C GLU A 175 3.02 -18.32 -36.78
N PRO A 176 3.88 -18.14 -35.77
CA PRO A 176 5.21 -18.70 -35.81
C PRO A 176 5.06 -20.22 -35.89
N THR A 177 5.13 -20.77 -37.10
CA THR A 177 5.00 -22.19 -37.45
C THR A 177 6.22 -23.01 -37.02
N GLY A 178 7.10 -22.40 -36.21
CA GLY A 178 8.26 -23.05 -35.64
C GLY A 178 7.90 -23.93 -34.42
N PRO A 179 8.58 -25.07 -34.22
CA PRO A 179 8.45 -25.95 -33.05
C PRO A 179 8.60 -25.27 -31.67
N GLN A 180 9.05 -24.02 -31.63
CA GLN A 180 9.19 -23.22 -30.41
C GLN A 180 7.88 -22.54 -29.95
N ALA A 181 6.84 -22.49 -30.78
CA ALA A 181 5.51 -22.02 -30.36
C ALA A 181 4.79 -23.00 -29.41
N ALA A 182 5.26 -24.25 -29.32
CA ALA A 182 4.55 -25.37 -28.70
C ALA A 182 4.64 -25.47 -27.15
N MET A 183 5.35 -24.58 -26.45
CA MET A 183 5.61 -24.76 -25.00
C MET A 183 5.32 -23.57 -24.08
N ARG A 184 4.66 -22.51 -24.55
CA ARG A 184 4.20 -21.43 -23.67
C ARG A 184 2.67 -21.46 -23.57
N PHE A 185 2.19 -21.80 -22.38
CA PHE A 185 0.79 -21.64 -21.99
C PHE A 185 0.32 -20.20 -22.26
N GLY A 186 -0.43 -20.03 -23.34
CA GLY A 186 -0.91 -18.72 -23.80
C GLY A 186 -1.89 -18.08 -22.81
N PHE A 187 -2.18 -16.79 -23.01
CA PHE A 187 -3.25 -16.11 -22.26
C PHE A 187 -4.64 -16.67 -22.57
N ASP A 188 -4.79 -17.37 -23.69
CA ASP A 188 -6.05 -17.95 -24.15
C ASP A 188 -6.24 -19.42 -23.80
N ASP A 189 -5.30 -20.02 -23.05
CA ASP A 189 -5.44 -21.42 -22.62
C ASP A 189 -6.55 -21.52 -21.55
N LEU A 190 -7.66 -22.13 -21.96
CA LEU A 190 -8.85 -22.37 -21.12
C LEU A 190 -8.49 -23.06 -19.80
N ARG A 191 -7.66 -24.11 -19.86
CA ARG A 191 -7.34 -24.93 -18.69
C ARG A 191 -6.53 -24.13 -17.68
N VAL A 192 -5.57 -23.35 -18.18
CA VAL A 192 -4.73 -22.48 -17.35
C VAL A 192 -5.59 -21.40 -16.70
N ASN A 193 -6.44 -20.72 -17.46
CA ASN A 193 -7.28 -19.66 -16.92
C ASN A 193 -8.28 -20.16 -15.88
N GLN A 194 -8.84 -21.36 -16.08
CA GLN A 194 -9.75 -22.02 -15.14
C GLN A 194 -9.04 -22.42 -13.86
N ALA A 195 -7.84 -23.00 -13.96
CA ALA A 195 -7.11 -23.56 -12.83
C ALA A 195 -6.30 -22.51 -12.04
N ALA A 196 -5.88 -21.41 -12.66
CA ALA A 196 -4.91 -20.48 -12.09
C ALA A 196 -5.27 -19.98 -10.69
N TYR A 197 -6.46 -19.38 -10.52
CA TYR A 197 -6.88 -18.85 -9.22
C TYR A 197 -7.16 -19.94 -8.19
N PRO A 198 -7.94 -21.00 -8.47
CA PRO A 198 -8.15 -22.08 -7.51
C PRO A 198 -6.85 -22.73 -7.03
N VAL A 199 -5.92 -22.98 -7.95
CA VAL A 199 -4.61 -23.56 -7.61
C VAL A 199 -3.78 -22.57 -6.80
N ALA A 200 -3.67 -21.30 -7.22
CA ALA A 200 -2.91 -20.29 -6.48
C ALA A 200 -3.49 -20.05 -5.07
N LEU A 201 -4.82 -20.04 -4.93
CA LEU A 201 -5.50 -19.91 -3.65
C LEU A 201 -5.23 -21.12 -2.75
N LEU A 202 -5.32 -22.34 -3.29
CA LEU A 202 -4.97 -23.56 -2.56
C LEU A 202 -3.51 -23.55 -2.10
N LEU A 203 -2.59 -23.17 -2.97
CA LEU A 203 -1.17 -23.04 -2.64
C LEU A 203 -0.93 -21.98 -1.56
N ALA A 204 -1.59 -20.82 -1.64
CA ALA A 204 -1.52 -19.77 -0.63
C ALA A 204 -2.03 -20.26 0.74
N LEU A 205 -3.14 -20.99 0.76
CA LEU A 205 -3.68 -21.59 1.98
C LEU A 205 -2.71 -22.63 2.55
N ILE A 206 -2.24 -23.59 1.75
CA ILE A 206 -1.26 -24.60 2.18
C ILE A 206 0.00 -23.93 2.75
N ALA A 207 0.55 -22.95 2.04
CA ALA A 207 1.73 -22.21 2.47
C ALA A 207 1.53 -21.55 3.83
N LYS A 208 0.36 -20.96 4.08
CA LYS A 208 0.03 -20.35 5.37
C LYS A 208 0.06 -21.36 6.53
N TRP A 209 -0.31 -22.62 6.28
CA TRP A 209 -0.33 -23.68 7.29
C TRP A 209 1.04 -24.35 7.48
N MET A 210 1.95 -24.24 6.51
CA MET A 210 3.27 -24.87 6.56
C MET A 210 4.36 -23.88 7.00
N PHE A 211 5.19 -24.25 7.98
CA PHE A 211 6.23 -23.36 8.51
C PHE A 211 7.27 -22.90 7.47
N LEU A 212 7.84 -23.83 6.69
CA LEU A 212 8.96 -23.50 5.79
C LEU A 212 8.55 -22.68 4.56
N PRO A 213 7.47 -23.01 3.83
CA PRO A 213 6.95 -22.16 2.76
C PRO A 213 6.47 -20.80 3.27
N ALA A 214 5.93 -20.73 4.49
CA ALA A 214 5.53 -19.46 5.09
C ALA A 214 6.70 -18.49 5.21
N ILE A 215 7.91 -18.92 5.62
CA ILE A 215 9.08 -18.03 5.73
C ILE A 215 9.44 -17.41 4.37
N LEU A 216 9.52 -18.24 3.31
CA LEU A 216 9.87 -17.76 1.98
C LEU A 216 8.78 -16.85 1.40
N LEU A 217 7.51 -17.15 1.65
CA LEU A 217 6.40 -16.39 1.09
C LEU A 217 6.06 -15.15 1.91
N ASP A 218 6.35 -15.12 3.21
CA ASP A 218 6.26 -13.90 4.01
C ASP A 218 7.24 -12.83 3.54
N TYR A 219 8.38 -13.22 2.99
CA TYR A 219 9.26 -12.28 2.30
C TYR A 219 8.53 -11.53 1.17
N PHE A 220 7.73 -12.23 0.37
CA PHE A 220 6.91 -11.58 -0.66
C PHE A 220 5.80 -10.73 -0.06
N ARG A 221 5.18 -11.15 1.04
CA ARG A 221 4.20 -10.32 1.76
C ARG A 221 4.83 -9.00 2.21
N THR A 222 6.01 -9.04 2.83
CA THR A 222 6.79 -7.85 3.18
C THR A 222 7.18 -7.04 1.94
N LEU A 223 7.53 -7.68 0.82
CA LEU A 223 7.79 -6.95 -0.42
C LEU A 223 6.58 -6.13 -0.89
N PHE A 224 5.37 -6.71 -0.86
CA PHE A 224 4.14 -5.98 -1.16
C PHE A 224 3.85 -4.87 -0.15
N HIS A 225 4.18 -5.09 1.13
CA HIS A 225 4.08 -4.09 2.19
C HIS A 225 4.95 -2.87 1.89
N GLU A 226 6.26 -3.06 1.70
CA GLU A 226 7.19 -1.96 1.40
C GLU A 226 6.89 -1.28 0.06
N PHE A 227 6.45 -2.05 -0.94
CA PHE A 227 6.03 -1.49 -2.22
C PHE A 227 4.75 -0.65 -2.07
N GLY A 228 3.90 -0.96 -1.09
CA GLY A 228 2.77 -0.17 -0.70
C GLY A 228 3.16 1.24 -0.23
N HIS A 229 4.11 1.34 0.71
CA HIS A 229 4.70 2.63 1.10
C HIS A 229 5.29 3.39 -0.10
N ALA A 230 6.11 2.69 -0.89
CA ALA A 230 6.79 3.28 -2.05
C ALA A 230 5.80 3.79 -3.11
N SER A 231 4.70 3.08 -3.33
CA SER A 231 3.66 3.47 -4.29
C SER A 231 3.00 4.78 -3.90
N VAL A 232 2.64 4.96 -2.62
CA VAL A 232 2.07 6.22 -2.12
C VAL A 232 3.10 7.35 -2.22
N ALA A 233 4.36 7.08 -1.89
CA ALA A 233 5.45 8.05 -2.01
C ALA A 233 5.66 8.51 -3.47
N TRP A 234 5.82 7.59 -4.43
CA TRP A 234 6.02 7.93 -5.83
C TRP A 234 4.85 8.70 -6.43
N LEU A 235 3.60 8.27 -6.16
CA LEU A 235 2.41 8.98 -6.63
C LEU A 235 2.24 10.36 -5.97
N SER A 236 2.86 10.62 -4.83
CA SER A 236 2.91 11.95 -4.21
C SER A 236 4.10 12.81 -4.66
N GLY A 237 4.93 12.30 -5.59
CA GLY A 237 6.13 12.96 -6.08
C GLY A 237 7.31 12.91 -5.10
N ARG A 238 7.39 11.90 -4.23
CA ARG A 238 8.49 11.72 -3.26
C ARG A 238 9.36 10.55 -3.62
N ALA A 239 10.67 10.71 -3.42
CA ALA A 239 11.61 9.63 -3.65
C ALA A 239 11.39 8.54 -2.61
N ALA A 240 11.22 7.30 -3.08
CA ALA A 240 11.16 6.13 -2.24
C ALA A 240 11.93 4.99 -2.88
N THR A 241 12.58 4.17 -2.06
CA THR A 241 13.22 2.94 -2.48
C THR A 241 12.69 1.80 -1.62
N PRO A 242 11.95 0.83 -2.19
CA PRO A 242 11.54 -0.36 -1.45
C PRO A 242 12.77 -1.25 -1.25
N LEU A 243 13.42 -1.15 -0.09
CA LEU A 243 14.63 -1.92 0.21
C LEU A 243 14.32 -3.38 0.59
N ALA A 244 13.04 -3.78 0.60
CA ALA A 244 12.60 -5.17 0.71
C ALA A 244 13.27 -6.13 -0.26
N LEU A 245 13.81 -5.65 -1.39
CA LEU A 245 14.56 -6.49 -2.34
C LEU A 245 15.89 -7.01 -1.78
N LEU A 246 16.41 -6.45 -0.68
CA LEU A 246 17.60 -6.96 -0.01
C LEU A 246 17.19 -7.91 1.13
N PRO A 247 17.65 -9.19 1.12
CA PRO A 247 17.32 -10.14 2.18
C PRO A 247 17.79 -9.61 3.54
N GLY A 248 16.84 -9.46 4.48
CA GLY A 248 17.08 -8.94 5.83
C GLY A 248 16.68 -7.47 6.05
N PHE A 249 16.27 -6.73 5.02
CA PHE A 249 15.87 -5.33 5.13
C PHE A 249 14.38 -5.16 4.80
N GLY A 250 13.53 -5.02 5.82
CA GLY A 250 12.08 -4.80 5.69
C GLY A 250 11.71 -3.35 5.99
N PHE A 251 12.23 -2.39 5.23
CA PHE A 251 11.82 -0.99 5.33
C PHE A 251 11.92 -0.26 3.99
N ALA A 252 11.03 0.70 3.77
CA ALA A 252 11.07 1.63 2.66
C ALA A 252 11.79 2.91 3.09
N SER A 253 12.89 3.24 2.41
CA SER A 253 13.50 4.57 2.59
C SER A 253 12.68 5.58 1.80
N VAL A 254 12.02 6.50 2.49
CA VAL A 254 11.17 7.54 1.89
C VAL A 254 11.73 8.92 2.23
N ASN A 255 11.90 9.75 1.21
CA ASN A 255 12.23 11.15 1.40
C ASN A 255 10.95 11.94 1.71
N PRO A 256 10.86 12.63 2.85
CA PRO A 256 9.67 13.42 3.22
C PRO A 256 9.44 14.61 2.28
N ASP A 257 10.51 15.11 1.65
CA ASP A 257 10.46 16.27 0.76
C ASP A 257 10.02 15.83 -0.66
N ARG A 258 9.11 16.61 -1.27
CA ARG A 258 8.70 16.39 -2.65
C ARG A 258 9.87 16.65 -3.61
N SER A 259 9.98 15.81 -4.63
CA SER A 259 10.97 15.92 -5.69
C SER A 259 10.26 16.07 -7.04
N VAL A 260 10.45 17.23 -7.67
CA VAL A 260 9.95 17.50 -9.02
C VAL A 260 10.46 16.46 -10.01
N VAL A 261 11.71 16.00 -9.84
CA VAL A 261 12.30 14.96 -10.68
C VAL A 261 11.51 13.66 -10.59
N VAL A 262 11.20 13.19 -9.38
CA VAL A 262 10.41 11.95 -9.20
C VAL A 262 9.02 12.08 -9.82
N TYR A 263 8.35 13.21 -9.57
CA TYR A 263 7.04 13.49 -10.17
C TYR A 263 7.08 13.42 -11.70
N LEU A 264 8.07 14.08 -12.33
CA LEU A 264 8.25 14.06 -13.79
C LEU A 264 8.61 12.67 -14.30
N CYS A 265 9.43 11.90 -13.57
CA CYS A 265 9.75 10.51 -13.94
C CYS A 265 8.49 9.63 -13.92
N VAL A 266 7.66 9.72 -12.89
CA VAL A 266 6.40 8.96 -12.82
C VAL A 266 5.45 9.38 -13.95
N LEU A 267 5.29 10.69 -14.19
CA LEU A 267 4.49 11.17 -15.32
C LEU A 267 5.01 10.68 -16.67
N PHE A 268 6.34 10.67 -16.87
CA PHE A 268 6.95 10.15 -18.08
C PHE A 268 6.64 8.66 -18.27
N LEU A 269 6.77 7.85 -17.22
CA LEU A 269 6.42 6.42 -17.27
C LEU A 269 4.94 6.20 -17.58
N LEU A 270 4.03 6.97 -16.98
CA LEU A 270 2.60 6.92 -17.29
C LEU A 270 2.30 7.41 -18.71
N GLY A 271 3.02 8.40 -19.22
CA GLY A 271 2.94 8.86 -20.61
C GLY A 271 3.36 7.77 -21.59
N VAL A 272 4.48 7.08 -21.33
CA VAL A 272 4.94 5.93 -22.12
C VAL A 272 3.91 4.80 -22.07
N ALA A 273 3.38 4.49 -20.88
CA ALA A 273 2.34 3.46 -20.71
C ALA A 273 1.04 3.82 -21.46
N THR A 274 0.62 5.09 -21.44
CA THR A 274 -0.52 5.60 -22.22
C THR A 274 -0.28 5.42 -23.71
N TRP A 275 0.88 5.87 -24.20
CA TRP A 275 1.24 5.76 -25.61
C TRP A 275 1.25 4.31 -26.08
N ARG A 276 1.79 3.40 -25.27
CA ARG A 276 1.76 1.95 -25.51
C ARG A 276 0.34 1.40 -25.49
N GLY A 277 -0.47 1.78 -24.51
CA GLY A 277 -1.88 1.38 -24.41
C GLY A 277 -2.69 1.79 -25.64
N ILE A 278 -2.45 2.98 -26.19
CA ILE A 278 -3.10 3.46 -27.42
C ILE A 278 -2.61 2.67 -28.63
N ARG A 279 -1.29 2.55 -28.81
CA ARG A 279 -0.69 1.84 -29.96
C ARG A 279 -1.13 0.38 -30.05
N GLU A 280 -1.25 -0.28 -28.91
CA GLU A 280 -1.57 -1.70 -28.81
C GLU A 280 -3.07 -1.94 -28.47
N ARG A 281 -3.88 -0.86 -28.48
CA ARG A 281 -5.33 -0.86 -28.18
C ARG A 281 -5.71 -1.58 -26.87
N SER A 282 -4.81 -1.56 -25.88
CA SER A 282 -5.01 -2.20 -24.58
C SER A 282 -5.86 -1.33 -23.65
N ARG A 283 -7.18 -1.54 -23.68
CA ARG A 283 -8.13 -0.81 -22.82
C ARG A 283 -7.82 -0.96 -21.33
N PHE A 284 -7.39 -2.14 -20.91
CA PHE A 284 -7.03 -2.40 -19.51
C PHE A 284 -5.89 -1.48 -19.05
N LEU A 285 -4.81 -1.40 -19.83
CA LEU A 285 -3.68 -0.53 -19.50
C LEU A 285 -4.09 0.94 -19.45
N LEU A 286 -4.95 1.39 -20.38
CA LEU A 286 -5.44 2.76 -20.40
C LEU A 286 -6.27 3.10 -19.15
N VAL A 287 -7.11 2.18 -18.68
CA VAL A 287 -7.87 2.35 -17.43
C VAL A 287 -6.92 2.43 -16.24
N VAL A 288 -5.95 1.53 -16.13
CA VAL A 288 -4.96 1.54 -15.05
C VAL A 288 -4.17 2.86 -15.04
N VAL A 289 -3.69 3.32 -16.20
CA VAL A 289 -2.94 4.58 -16.29
C VAL A 289 -3.82 5.78 -15.95
N ALA A 290 -5.08 5.80 -16.39
CA ALA A 290 -6.02 6.87 -16.02
C ALA A 290 -6.24 6.93 -14.50
N MET A 291 -6.40 5.77 -13.84
CA MET A 291 -6.51 5.70 -12.38
C MET A 291 -5.23 6.19 -11.70
N LEU A 292 -4.05 5.76 -12.15
CA LEU A 292 -2.77 6.18 -11.58
C LEU A 292 -2.50 7.68 -11.77
N LEU A 293 -2.85 8.25 -12.92
CA LEU A 293 -2.76 9.70 -13.18
C LEU A 293 -3.70 10.49 -12.25
N PHE A 294 -4.92 9.99 -12.05
CA PHE A 294 -5.86 10.58 -11.10
C PHE A 294 -5.28 10.58 -9.69
N PHE A 295 -4.83 9.42 -9.19
CA PHE A 295 -4.23 9.32 -7.86
C PHE A 295 -2.96 10.17 -7.74
N GLN A 296 -2.09 10.18 -8.74
CA GLN A 296 -0.88 11.01 -8.71
C GLN A 296 -1.24 12.49 -8.58
N THR A 297 -2.24 12.95 -9.33
CA THR A 297 -2.72 14.34 -9.30
C THR A 297 -3.31 14.67 -7.93
N VAL A 298 -4.16 13.80 -7.38
CA VAL A 298 -4.76 13.96 -6.05
C VAL A 298 -3.69 14.00 -4.96
N LEU A 299 -2.81 13.00 -4.91
CA LEU A 299 -1.77 12.85 -3.88
C LEU A 299 -0.69 13.94 -3.96
N THR A 300 -0.36 14.41 -5.17
CA THR A 300 0.66 15.46 -5.34
C THR A 300 0.11 16.85 -5.04
N LEU A 301 -1.10 17.18 -5.52
CA LEU A 301 -1.59 18.56 -5.47
C LEU A 301 -2.45 18.86 -4.24
N PHE A 302 -3.22 17.89 -3.75
CA PHE A 302 -4.27 18.16 -2.75
C PHE A 302 -3.97 17.58 -1.37
N VAL A 303 -3.05 16.61 -1.26
CA VAL A 303 -2.73 15.97 0.02
C VAL A 303 -1.64 16.75 0.75
N SER A 304 -1.93 17.15 2.00
CA SER A 304 -0.98 17.81 2.90
C SER A 304 0.14 16.86 3.35
N ALA A 305 1.25 17.40 3.88
CA ALA A 305 2.36 16.57 4.36
C ALA A 305 1.93 15.57 5.46
N ARG A 306 1.09 16.00 6.41
CA ARG A 306 0.56 15.13 7.48
C ARG A 306 -0.32 14.01 6.92
N ARG A 307 -1.23 14.33 5.98
CA ARG A 307 -2.09 13.30 5.36
C ARG A 307 -1.29 12.37 4.43
N PHE A 308 -0.21 12.85 3.83
CA PHE A 308 0.69 12.01 3.06
C PHE A 308 1.33 10.94 3.95
N GLU A 309 1.86 11.32 5.10
CA GLU A 309 2.47 10.38 6.04
C GLU A 309 1.47 9.32 6.51
N GLU A 310 0.25 9.73 6.86
CA GLU A 310 -0.83 8.81 7.21
C GLU A 310 -1.14 7.82 6.09
N LEU A 311 -1.33 8.31 4.85
CA LEU A 311 -1.60 7.47 3.69
C LEU A 311 -0.43 6.55 3.35
N MET A 312 0.80 7.01 3.59
CA MET A 312 2.00 6.20 3.40
C MET A 312 2.02 5.05 4.40
N LEU A 313 1.77 5.29 5.69
CA LEU A 313 1.70 4.25 6.73
C LEU A 313 0.56 3.25 6.44
N LEU A 314 -0.63 3.75 6.06
CA LEU A 314 -1.72 2.89 5.59
C LEU A 314 -1.33 2.09 4.34
N GLY A 315 -0.48 2.67 3.50
CA GLY A 315 0.03 2.08 2.28
C GLY A 315 0.80 0.78 2.51
N GLY A 316 1.46 0.60 3.65
CA GLY A 316 2.18 -0.64 4.00
C GLY A 316 1.25 -1.85 4.00
N ALA A 317 0.45 -1.99 5.04
CA ALA A 317 -0.54 -3.06 5.16
C ALA A 317 -1.59 -3.04 4.01
N GLY A 318 -1.94 -1.85 3.51
CA GLY A 318 -2.84 -1.70 2.36
C GLY A 318 -2.26 -2.26 1.07
N GLY A 319 -0.93 -2.18 0.89
CA GLY A 319 -0.20 -2.72 -0.25
C GLY A 319 -0.31 -4.24 -0.33
N GLU A 320 -0.20 -4.95 0.79
CA GLU A 320 -0.38 -6.41 0.86
C GLU A 320 -1.72 -6.86 0.26
N LEU A 321 -2.79 -6.09 0.52
CA LEU A 321 -4.14 -6.37 0.06
C LEU A 321 -4.37 -5.86 -1.37
N VAL A 322 -4.15 -4.57 -1.61
CA VAL A 322 -4.51 -3.90 -2.87
C VAL A 322 -3.56 -4.29 -3.99
N LEU A 323 -2.25 -4.25 -3.77
CA LEU A 323 -1.27 -4.62 -4.80
C LEU A 323 -1.24 -6.13 -5.02
N GLY A 324 -1.42 -6.93 -3.96
CA GLY A 324 -1.60 -8.37 -4.07
C GLY A 324 -2.80 -8.73 -4.96
N ALA A 325 -3.96 -8.12 -4.71
CA ALA A 325 -5.14 -8.31 -5.56
C ALA A 325 -4.89 -7.81 -6.99
N LEU A 326 -4.25 -6.64 -7.18
CA LEU A 326 -3.99 -6.06 -8.50
C LEU A 326 -3.08 -6.96 -9.35
N VAL A 327 -1.99 -7.48 -8.79
CA VAL A 327 -1.07 -8.40 -9.48
C VAL A 327 -1.75 -9.75 -9.80
N ALA A 328 -2.63 -10.23 -8.91
CA ALA A 328 -3.43 -11.40 -9.22
C ALA A 328 -4.43 -11.11 -10.37
N VAL A 329 -5.08 -9.95 -10.39
CA VAL A 329 -5.96 -9.51 -11.49
C VAL A 329 -5.20 -9.43 -12.81
N THR A 330 -3.98 -8.87 -12.81
CA THR A 330 -3.21 -8.72 -14.05
C THR A 330 -2.92 -10.05 -14.72
N PHE A 331 -2.93 -11.19 -13.99
CA PHE A 331 -2.66 -12.54 -14.54
C PHE A 331 -3.45 -12.84 -15.84
N TYR A 332 -4.68 -12.35 -15.90
CA TYR A 332 -5.58 -12.56 -17.04
C TYR A 332 -5.41 -11.54 -18.17
N TYR A 333 -4.67 -10.47 -17.94
CA TYR A 333 -4.49 -9.40 -18.92
C TYR A 333 -3.11 -9.47 -19.56
N ARG A 334 -3.11 -9.50 -20.89
CA ARG A 334 -1.89 -9.38 -21.68
C ARG A 334 -1.38 -7.95 -21.59
N LEU A 335 -0.21 -7.77 -21.01
CA LEU A 335 0.51 -6.50 -21.02
C LEU A 335 1.14 -6.26 -22.41
N PRO A 336 1.52 -5.01 -22.72
CA PRO A 336 2.16 -4.66 -23.99
C PRO A 336 3.34 -5.56 -24.34
N ASP A 337 3.62 -5.75 -25.64
CA ASP A 337 4.59 -6.77 -26.09
C ASP A 337 6.00 -6.61 -25.49
N ARG A 338 6.42 -5.38 -25.19
CA ARG A 338 7.72 -5.10 -24.51
C ARG A 338 7.68 -5.18 -22.99
N LEU A 339 6.48 -5.21 -22.41
CA LEU A 339 6.21 -5.41 -20.98
C LEU A 339 5.63 -6.81 -20.75
N ARG A 340 5.91 -7.74 -21.67
CA ARG A 340 5.43 -9.12 -21.56
C ARG A 340 5.96 -9.76 -20.30
N TRP A 341 5.02 -10.24 -19.52
CA TRP A 341 5.27 -10.90 -18.25
C TRP A 341 4.69 -12.32 -18.25
N ASP A 342 4.51 -12.92 -19.43
CA ASP A 342 3.92 -14.25 -19.64
C ASP A 342 4.54 -15.35 -18.76
N PHE A 343 5.85 -15.28 -18.53
CA PHE A 343 6.55 -16.19 -17.64
C PHE A 343 6.38 -15.76 -16.18
N PHE A 344 6.61 -14.48 -15.88
CA PHE A 344 6.57 -13.93 -14.53
C PHE A 344 5.16 -13.91 -13.90
N ARG A 345 4.09 -14.03 -14.69
CA ARG A 345 2.71 -14.05 -14.17
C ARG A 345 2.41 -15.24 -13.27
N TYR A 346 3.08 -16.38 -13.46
CA TYR A 346 2.87 -17.56 -12.61
C TYR A 346 3.49 -17.39 -11.22
N PRO A 347 4.81 -17.13 -11.08
CA PRO A 347 5.38 -16.85 -9.76
C PRO A 347 4.79 -15.58 -9.15
N GLY A 348 4.48 -14.57 -9.97
CA GLY A 348 3.81 -13.35 -9.54
C GLY A 348 2.41 -13.62 -8.95
N LEU A 349 1.60 -14.47 -9.59
CA LEU A 349 0.30 -14.87 -9.08
C LEU A 349 0.42 -15.61 -7.74
N VAL A 350 1.36 -16.54 -7.59
CA VAL A 350 1.55 -17.29 -6.33
C VAL A 350 1.96 -16.34 -5.20
N ALA A 351 2.95 -15.48 -5.44
CA ALA A 351 3.41 -14.50 -4.46
C ALA A 351 2.30 -13.51 -4.06
N ALA A 352 1.58 -12.97 -5.05
CA ALA A 352 0.49 -12.02 -4.85
C ALA A 352 -0.71 -12.65 -4.12
N MET A 353 -1.09 -13.87 -4.50
CA MET A 353 -2.18 -14.59 -3.84
C MET A 353 -1.83 -14.95 -2.40
N TYR A 354 -0.58 -15.36 -2.13
CA TYR A 354 -0.13 -15.58 -0.76
C TYR A 354 -0.21 -14.29 0.07
N ALA A 355 0.37 -13.19 -0.41
CA ALA A 355 0.36 -11.92 0.31
C ALA A 355 -1.08 -11.47 0.62
N PHE A 356 -1.96 -11.54 -0.39
CA PHE A 356 -3.37 -11.20 -0.24
C PHE A 356 -4.09 -12.07 0.79
N VAL A 357 -3.97 -13.41 0.68
CA VAL A 357 -4.67 -14.37 1.56
C VAL A 357 -4.14 -14.29 2.99
N ALA A 358 -2.82 -14.24 3.18
CA ALA A 358 -2.20 -14.14 4.50
C ALA A 358 -2.63 -12.85 5.22
N SER A 359 -2.59 -11.72 4.51
CA SER A 359 -3.00 -10.42 5.06
C SER A 359 -4.51 -10.37 5.33
N SER A 360 -5.34 -10.85 4.40
CA SER A 360 -6.80 -10.92 4.59
C SER A 360 -7.17 -11.77 5.79
N TRP A 361 -6.55 -12.94 5.93
CA TRP A 361 -6.79 -13.84 7.06
C TRP A 361 -6.36 -13.21 8.39
N PHE A 362 -5.22 -12.54 8.41
CA PHE A 362 -4.76 -11.79 9.58
C PHE A 362 -5.82 -10.79 10.06
N TRP A 363 -6.36 -9.97 9.15
CA TRP A 363 -7.37 -8.97 9.51
C TRP A 363 -8.71 -9.57 9.90
N VAL A 364 -9.07 -10.75 9.37
CA VAL A 364 -10.23 -11.52 9.87
C VAL A 364 -9.99 -12.02 11.30
N GLU A 365 -8.78 -12.50 11.63
CA GLU A 365 -8.44 -12.91 12.99
C GLU A 365 -8.50 -11.73 13.97
N VAL A 366 -8.05 -10.55 13.55
CA VAL A 366 -8.16 -9.31 14.35
C VAL A 366 -9.63 -8.93 14.56
N ALA A 367 -10.43 -8.90 13.49
CA ALA A 367 -11.85 -8.58 13.55
C ALA A 367 -12.66 -9.55 14.41
N THR A 368 -12.25 -10.82 14.49
CA THR A 368 -12.90 -11.85 15.32
C THR A 368 -12.33 -11.94 16.74
N GLY A 369 -11.39 -11.06 17.12
CA GLY A 369 -10.76 -11.06 18.43
C GLY A 369 -9.83 -12.25 18.70
N ARG A 370 -9.47 -13.01 17.66
CA ARG A 370 -8.52 -14.13 17.75
C ARG A 370 -7.07 -13.67 17.75
N ARG A 371 -6.82 -12.44 17.31
CA ARG A 371 -5.50 -11.81 17.27
C ARG A 371 -5.62 -10.33 17.60
N SER A 372 -4.57 -9.74 18.17
CA SER A 372 -4.48 -8.28 18.33
C SER A 372 -4.00 -7.61 17.05
N VAL A 373 -4.30 -6.32 16.89
CA VAL A 373 -3.64 -5.44 15.91
C VAL A 373 -2.12 -5.58 16.04
N PRO A 374 -1.35 -5.58 14.93
CA PRO A 374 0.08 -5.84 14.98
C PRO A 374 0.82 -4.56 15.40
N TRP A 375 0.88 -4.34 16.71
CA TRP A 375 1.71 -3.30 17.31
C TRP A 375 3.18 -3.70 17.26
N GLY A 376 4.05 -2.73 17.04
CA GLY A 376 5.50 -2.87 16.90
C GLY A 376 6.00 -2.73 15.47
N SER A 377 7.33 -2.70 15.32
CA SER A 377 8.00 -2.76 14.02
C SER A 377 8.60 -4.15 13.75
N CYS A 378 8.89 -4.44 12.49
CA CYS A 378 9.54 -5.71 12.11
C CYS A 378 10.95 -5.84 12.72
N VAL A 379 11.65 -4.74 12.99
CA VAL A 379 13.05 -4.73 13.44
C VAL A 379 13.16 -4.60 14.95
N GLY A 380 12.34 -3.75 15.57
CA GLY A 380 12.37 -3.46 17.00
C GLY A 380 11.40 -4.31 17.84
N GLY A 381 10.56 -5.13 17.20
CA GLY A 381 9.59 -5.98 17.88
C GLY A 381 8.37 -5.21 18.39
N LYS A 382 7.62 -5.84 19.30
CA LYS A 382 6.30 -5.35 19.76
C LYS A 382 6.35 -4.02 20.51
N ASP A 383 7.50 -3.70 21.12
CA ASP A 383 7.67 -2.50 21.93
C ASP A 383 8.20 -1.30 21.13
N ASP A 384 8.46 -1.48 19.83
CA ASP A 384 8.95 -0.41 18.97
C ASP A 384 7.81 0.50 18.48
N ALA A 385 7.81 1.73 18.96
CA ALA A 385 6.85 2.77 18.58
C ALA A 385 6.94 3.19 17.09
N ALA A 386 8.01 2.81 16.38
CA ALA A 386 8.18 3.16 14.97
C ALA A 386 7.30 2.34 14.00
N GLY A 387 6.60 1.30 14.47
CA GLY A 387 5.72 0.47 13.63
C GLY A 387 4.54 1.24 13.03
N ASP A 388 4.12 0.89 11.81
CA ASP A 388 3.04 1.60 11.10
C ASP A 388 1.76 1.77 11.92
N MET A 389 1.32 0.69 12.57
CA MET A 389 0.07 0.72 13.34
C MET A 389 0.19 1.60 14.58
N ASN A 390 1.34 1.58 15.27
CA ASN A 390 1.62 2.47 16.39
C ASN A 390 1.54 3.92 15.93
N ARG A 391 2.23 4.26 14.85
CA ARG A 391 2.22 5.63 14.31
C ARG A 391 0.83 6.07 13.84
N LEU A 392 0.06 5.18 13.21
CA LEU A 392 -1.34 5.49 12.86
C LEU A 392 -2.21 5.75 14.09
N HIS A 393 -1.99 4.99 15.16
CA HIS A 393 -2.72 5.17 16.42
C HIS A 393 -2.29 6.44 17.16
N ASP A 394 -0.99 6.57 17.42
CA ASP A 394 -0.41 7.59 18.27
C ASP A 394 -0.31 8.96 17.58
N ASP A 395 0.13 9.01 16.32
CA ASP A 395 0.36 10.28 15.59
C ASP A 395 -0.88 10.76 14.82
N HIS A 396 -1.72 9.81 14.37
CA HIS A 396 -2.87 10.07 13.50
C HIS A 396 -4.23 9.78 14.13
N GLY A 397 -4.28 9.24 15.35
CA GLY A 397 -5.51 9.05 16.11
C GLY A 397 -6.43 7.94 15.58
N TRP A 398 -5.91 7.01 14.79
CA TRP A 398 -6.70 5.87 14.34
C TRP A 398 -6.99 4.92 15.50
N SER A 399 -8.26 4.52 15.66
CA SER A 399 -8.60 3.46 16.61
C SER A 399 -8.26 2.08 16.03
N ALA A 400 -8.05 1.10 16.89
CA ALA A 400 -7.84 -0.30 16.50
C ALA A 400 -9.02 -0.83 15.67
N GLU A 401 -10.25 -0.47 16.05
CA GLU A 401 -11.46 -0.84 15.32
C GLU A 401 -11.51 -0.17 13.94
N GLY A 402 -11.11 1.11 13.84
CA GLY A 402 -11.05 1.85 12.58
C GLY A 402 -10.06 1.23 11.59
N LEU A 403 -8.85 0.89 12.06
CA LEU A 403 -7.85 0.18 11.24
C LEU A 403 -8.36 -1.19 10.80
N THR A 404 -8.94 -1.95 11.74
CA THR A 404 -9.49 -3.28 11.46
C THR A 404 -10.60 -3.21 10.40
N ALA A 405 -11.54 -2.27 10.53
CA ALA A 405 -12.62 -2.06 9.58
C ALA A 405 -12.10 -1.65 8.20
N LEU A 406 -11.11 -0.76 8.14
CA LEU A 406 -10.49 -0.33 6.89
C LEU A 406 -9.85 -1.51 6.15
N PHE A 407 -8.95 -2.24 6.80
CA PHE A 407 -8.21 -3.31 6.13
C PHE A 407 -9.10 -4.52 5.82
N LEU A 408 -10.09 -4.82 6.66
CA LEU A 408 -11.11 -5.82 6.33
C LEU A 408 -11.94 -5.39 5.11
N GLY A 409 -12.31 -4.11 5.03
CA GLY A 409 -12.98 -3.54 3.85
C GLY A 409 -12.14 -3.68 2.58
N LEU A 410 -10.84 -3.39 2.66
CA LEU A 410 -9.90 -3.58 1.55
C LEU A 410 -9.77 -5.05 1.14
N ALA A 411 -9.71 -5.97 2.10
CA ALA A 411 -9.69 -7.41 1.84
C ALA A 411 -10.96 -7.88 1.12
N ILE A 412 -12.13 -7.45 1.59
CA ILE A 412 -13.43 -7.77 0.96
C ILE A 412 -13.49 -7.20 -0.46
N ALA A 413 -13.11 -5.94 -0.66
CA ALA A 413 -13.10 -5.30 -1.97
C ALA A 413 -12.13 -6.00 -2.94
N GLY A 414 -10.92 -6.33 -2.49
CA GLY A 414 -9.94 -7.09 -3.26
C GLY A 414 -10.44 -8.48 -3.65
N ALA A 415 -11.05 -9.20 -2.70
CA ALA A 415 -11.63 -10.52 -2.96
C ALA A 415 -12.78 -10.43 -3.97
N GLY A 416 -13.64 -9.42 -3.85
CA GLY A 416 -14.70 -9.13 -4.81
C GLY A 416 -14.14 -8.89 -6.21
N ALA A 417 -13.08 -8.08 -6.35
CA ALA A 417 -12.42 -7.84 -7.63
C ALA A 417 -11.86 -9.14 -8.24
N LEU A 418 -11.19 -9.97 -7.43
CA LEU A 418 -10.67 -11.26 -7.88
C LEU A 418 -11.78 -12.19 -8.37
N VAL A 419 -12.90 -12.29 -7.63
CA VAL A 419 -14.05 -13.11 -8.03
C VAL A 419 -14.68 -12.60 -9.33
N VAL A 420 -14.88 -11.29 -9.46
CA VAL A 420 -15.45 -10.69 -10.68
C VAL A 420 -14.55 -10.96 -11.89
N HIS A 421 -13.24 -10.73 -11.76
CA HIS A 421 -12.31 -10.99 -12.86
C HIS A 421 -12.25 -12.48 -13.21
N TYR A 422 -12.16 -13.37 -12.22
CA TYR A 422 -12.21 -14.82 -12.44
C TYR A 422 -13.48 -15.23 -13.20
N ALA A 423 -14.65 -14.74 -12.78
CA ALA A 423 -15.93 -15.06 -13.41
C ALA A 423 -16.00 -14.56 -14.86
N VAL A 424 -15.53 -13.33 -15.14
CA VAL A 424 -15.49 -12.77 -16.50
C VAL A 424 -14.62 -13.62 -17.42
N PHE A 425 -13.42 -14.00 -16.99
CA PHE A 425 -12.52 -14.80 -17.82
C PHE A 425 -12.98 -16.25 -17.95
N LEU A 426 -13.59 -16.83 -16.91
CA LEU A 426 -14.24 -18.13 -16.99
C LEU A 426 -15.38 -18.12 -18.02
N ALA A 427 -16.26 -17.12 -17.97
CA ALA A 427 -17.37 -16.98 -18.91
C ALA A 427 -16.89 -16.82 -20.35
N LYS A 428 -15.90 -15.94 -20.60
CA LYS A 428 -15.27 -15.80 -21.93
C LYS A 428 -14.72 -17.12 -22.45
N ALA A 429 -14.04 -17.85 -21.59
CA ALA A 429 -13.40 -19.10 -21.97
C ALA A 429 -14.42 -20.22 -22.24
N THR A 430 -15.53 -20.27 -21.48
CA THR A 430 -16.66 -21.16 -21.77
C THR A 430 -17.36 -20.82 -23.09
N LEU A 431 -17.59 -19.54 -23.39
CA LEU A 431 -18.20 -19.12 -24.65
C LEU A 431 -17.33 -19.50 -25.84
N LYS A 432 -16.02 -19.28 -25.77
CA LYS A 432 -15.07 -19.69 -26.81
C LYS A 432 -15.09 -21.20 -27.03
N ALA A 433 -15.12 -22.00 -25.95
CA ALA A 433 -15.19 -23.45 -26.05
C ALA A 433 -16.50 -23.96 -26.70
N ARG A 434 -17.61 -23.24 -26.53
CA ARG A 434 -18.88 -23.55 -27.21
C ARG A 434 -18.80 -23.25 -28.70
N GLN A 435 -18.25 -22.09 -29.08
CA GLN A 435 -18.06 -21.71 -30.48
C GLN A 435 -17.21 -22.73 -31.24
N CYS A 436 -16.08 -23.16 -30.68
CA CYS A 436 -15.25 -24.19 -31.32
C CYS A 436 -15.97 -25.55 -31.47
N ARG A 437 -16.87 -25.90 -30.54
CA ARG A 437 -17.68 -27.12 -30.64
C ARG A 437 -18.69 -27.01 -31.77
N GLU A 438 -19.39 -25.89 -31.87
CA GLU A 438 -20.37 -25.64 -32.94
C GLU A 438 -19.70 -25.67 -34.33
N GLU A 439 -18.53 -25.04 -34.47
CA GLU A 439 -17.73 -25.08 -35.70
C GLU A 439 -17.30 -26.51 -36.07
N SER A 440 -16.90 -27.34 -35.09
CA SER A 440 -16.52 -28.74 -35.33
C SER A 440 -17.68 -29.65 -35.72
N THR A 441 -18.91 -29.27 -35.40
CA THR A 441 -20.13 -30.04 -35.72
C THR A 441 -20.79 -29.62 -37.03
N SER A 442 -20.38 -28.50 -37.62
CA SER A 442 -20.92 -28.05 -38.90
C SER A 442 -20.42 -29.00 -40.01
N PRO A 443 -21.31 -29.71 -40.71
CA PRO A 443 -20.90 -30.68 -41.73
C PRO A 443 -20.15 -29.94 -42.86
N THR A 444 -18.91 -30.36 -43.12
CA THR A 444 -18.13 -29.89 -44.26
C THR A 444 -18.88 -30.26 -45.53
N LEU A 445 -19.51 -29.27 -46.18
CA LEU A 445 -20.10 -29.49 -47.50
C LEU A 445 -18.98 -29.97 -48.45
N PRO A 446 -19.17 -31.11 -49.15
CA PRO A 446 -18.17 -31.60 -50.08
C PRO A 446 -17.92 -30.52 -51.14
N SER A 447 -16.65 -30.18 -51.37
CA SER A 447 -16.26 -29.27 -52.45
C SER A 447 -16.65 -29.91 -53.78
N ALA A 448 -17.60 -29.27 -54.47
CA ALA A 448 -18.12 -29.71 -55.76
C ALA A 448 -17.10 -29.57 -56.89
#